data_AF-A0A258TB02-F1
#
_entry.id   AF-A0A258TB02-F1
#
_cell.length_a   1.000
_cell.length_b   1.000
_cell.length_c   1.000
_cell.angle_alpha   90.00
_cell.angle_beta   90.00
_cell.angle_gamma   90.00
#
_symmetry.space_group_name_H-M   'P 1'
#
loop_
_entity.id
_entity.type
_entity.pdbx_description
1 polymer ?
#
loop_
_entity_poly.entity_id
_entity_poly.type
_entity_poly.pdbx_seq_one_letter_code
_entity_poly.pdbx_strand_id
1 'polypeptide(L)'
;MARPLSRAQQLENAAFLRLLRLTGNVRATCERLGAHRARFTRRRAKHPAFAAAWDAALAVAHAALREGDRPQDGQGGAPHAKHPASRTGEPEPHLHRTPGGRVQLRRSGARRRLTRAAEQAFLAALGATANVRLSAAAAGFSHGAFYARARADAGFAREMRLALQMGYDRLEMALLEAMQPGSHRDDAWRHNDPPPIPPMTAAQALQLLYLHQKEARLLAEPAHLRRRRGESADVHSFRLAAMYESNEARQREAFEIAEAARRARGEPWLFGPEHLPERPALPDLAQVTGWSKAKARPHPASPAGREPARARPAGGTADSSDDAGFGPASGADHPHVALFGGWRLKDLER
;
A
#
# COMPACT_ATOMS: atom_id res chain seq x y z
N MET A 1 -6.14 35.04 -5.42
CA MET A 1 -6.69 35.27 -6.78
C MET A 1 -5.94 34.41 -7.78
N ALA A 2 -6.61 33.58 -8.58
CA ALA A 2 -5.95 32.73 -9.58
C ALA A 2 -5.40 33.60 -10.73
N ARG A 3 -4.19 33.29 -11.22
CA ARG A 3 -3.57 34.00 -12.34
C ARG A 3 -4.50 33.94 -13.58
N PRO A 4 -4.62 35.03 -14.36
CA PRO A 4 -5.43 35.01 -15.57
C PRO A 4 -4.93 33.95 -16.56
N LEU A 5 -5.86 33.28 -17.23
CA LEU A 5 -5.55 32.26 -18.24
C LEU A 5 -4.89 32.92 -19.46
N SER A 6 -3.86 32.28 -20.01
CA SER A 6 -3.23 32.75 -21.24
C SER A 6 -4.20 32.64 -22.43
N ARG A 7 -3.97 33.42 -23.49
CA ARG A 7 -4.80 33.38 -24.71
C ARG A 7 -4.94 31.97 -25.29
N ALA A 8 -3.85 31.19 -25.30
CA ALA A 8 -3.87 29.80 -25.74
C ALA A 8 -4.78 28.92 -24.85
N GLN A 9 -4.73 29.10 -23.54
CA GLN A 9 -5.58 28.37 -22.60
C GLN A 9 -7.06 28.75 -22.74
N GLN A 10 -7.35 30.02 -23.06
CA GLN A 10 -8.72 30.48 -23.31
C GLN A 10 -9.29 29.84 -24.57
N LEU A 11 -8.51 29.73 -25.65
CA LEU A 11 -8.92 29.04 -26.89
C LEU A 11 -9.14 27.54 -26.66
N GLU A 12 -8.25 26.87 -25.92
CA GLU A 12 -8.40 25.46 -25.54
C GLU A 12 -9.68 25.24 -24.72
N ASN A 13 -9.97 26.15 -23.77
CA ASN A 13 -11.19 26.11 -22.98
C ASN A 13 -12.45 26.34 -23.84
N ALA A 14 -12.40 27.26 -24.81
CA ALA A 14 -13.50 27.52 -25.72
C ALA A 14 -13.81 26.30 -26.60
N ALA A 15 -12.78 25.65 -27.16
CA ALA A 15 -12.91 24.42 -27.93
C ALA A 15 -13.51 23.28 -27.08
N PHE A 16 -13.02 23.12 -25.85
CA PHE A 16 -13.55 22.16 -24.89
C PHE A 16 -15.04 22.41 -24.59
N LEU A 17 -15.44 23.64 -24.30
CA LEU A 17 -16.84 23.97 -23.97
C LEU A 17 -17.78 23.77 -25.16
N ARG A 18 -17.33 24.06 -26.40
CA ARG A 18 -18.11 23.77 -27.62
C ARG A 18 -18.40 22.27 -27.77
N LEU A 19 -17.39 21.43 -27.61
CA LEU A 19 -17.55 19.98 -27.68
C LEU A 19 -18.38 19.41 -26.52
N LEU A 20 -18.28 20.01 -25.33
CA LEU A 20 -19.08 19.61 -24.18
C LEU A 20 -20.57 19.90 -24.40
N ARG A 21 -20.91 21.03 -25.03
CA ARG A 21 -22.30 21.37 -25.40
C ARG A 21 -22.91 20.35 -26.36
N LEU A 22 -22.10 19.75 -27.23
CA LEU A 22 -22.59 18.76 -28.21
C LEU A 22 -22.76 17.37 -27.59
N THR A 23 -21.88 16.97 -26.67
CA THR A 23 -21.82 15.58 -26.20
C THR A 23 -22.46 15.36 -24.84
N GLY A 24 -22.51 16.38 -23.98
CA GLY A 24 -22.89 16.26 -22.57
C GLY A 24 -21.95 15.37 -21.74
N ASN A 25 -20.83 14.92 -22.32
CA ASN A 25 -19.93 13.94 -21.72
C ASN A 25 -18.49 14.45 -21.74
N VAL A 26 -17.97 14.73 -20.55
CA VAL A 26 -16.62 15.28 -20.33
C VAL A 26 -15.54 14.34 -20.88
N ARG A 27 -15.71 13.02 -20.71
CA ARG A 27 -14.71 12.05 -21.14
C ARG A 27 -14.63 11.97 -22.66
N ALA A 28 -15.80 11.87 -23.32
CA ALA A 28 -15.89 11.88 -24.78
C ALA A 28 -15.34 13.19 -25.38
N THR A 29 -15.62 14.32 -24.72
CA THR A 29 -15.08 15.63 -25.10
C THR A 29 -13.55 15.65 -25.03
N CYS A 30 -12.96 15.18 -23.93
CA CYS A 30 -11.52 15.11 -23.74
C CYS A 30 -10.83 14.18 -24.74
N GLU A 31 -11.43 13.03 -25.02
CA GLU A 31 -10.93 12.07 -26.03
C GLU A 31 -10.94 12.72 -27.42
N ARG A 32 -12.02 13.41 -27.80
CA ARG A 32 -12.11 14.11 -29.11
C ARG A 32 -11.16 15.30 -29.23
N LEU A 33 -10.83 15.94 -28.11
CA LEU A 33 -9.87 17.06 -28.07
C LEU A 33 -8.41 16.57 -27.92
N GLY A 34 -8.18 15.27 -27.70
CA GLY A 34 -6.84 14.71 -27.46
C GLY A 34 -6.20 15.20 -26.16
N ALA A 35 -6.99 15.56 -25.14
CA ALA A 35 -6.49 16.16 -23.91
C ALA A 35 -6.91 15.41 -22.66
N HIS A 36 -6.03 15.40 -21.65
CA HIS A 36 -6.28 14.66 -20.41
C HIS A 36 -7.30 15.37 -19.51
N ARG A 37 -8.33 14.63 -19.05
CA ARG A 37 -9.44 15.12 -18.21
C ARG A 37 -9.00 15.94 -16.99
N ALA A 38 -7.95 15.47 -16.30
CA ALA A 38 -7.47 16.12 -15.07
C ALA A 38 -6.98 17.56 -15.27
N ARG A 39 -6.64 17.95 -16.51
CA ARG A 39 -6.28 19.33 -16.85
C ARG A 39 -7.48 20.26 -16.67
N PHE A 40 -8.60 19.88 -17.26
CA PHE A 40 -9.84 20.66 -17.26
C PHE A 40 -10.54 20.68 -15.90
N THR A 41 -10.50 19.57 -15.15
CA THR A 41 -11.05 19.55 -13.78
C THR A 41 -10.25 20.44 -12.83
N ARG A 42 -8.90 20.44 -12.92
CA ARG A 42 -8.06 21.38 -12.14
C ARG A 42 -8.32 22.84 -12.53
N ARG A 43 -8.54 23.13 -13.82
CA ARG A 43 -8.92 24.47 -14.28
C ARG A 43 -10.28 24.90 -13.75
N ARG A 44 -11.27 24.00 -13.74
CA ARG A 44 -12.60 24.25 -13.16
C ARG A 44 -12.52 24.66 -11.69
N ALA A 45 -11.69 23.96 -10.91
CA ALA A 45 -11.51 24.28 -9.49
C ALA A 45 -10.87 25.65 -9.24
N LYS A 46 -10.00 26.13 -10.16
CA LYS A 46 -9.23 27.37 -10.00
C LYS A 46 -9.90 28.60 -10.61
N HIS A 47 -10.77 28.43 -11.61
CA HIS A 47 -11.35 29.53 -12.38
C HIS A 47 -12.89 29.49 -12.34
N PRO A 48 -13.55 30.34 -11.53
CA PRO A 48 -15.01 30.29 -11.36
C PRO A 48 -15.77 30.61 -12.65
N ALA A 49 -15.27 31.54 -13.48
CA ALA A 49 -15.88 31.86 -14.77
C ALA A 49 -15.91 30.64 -15.72
N PHE A 50 -14.84 29.83 -15.72
CA PHE A 50 -14.80 28.60 -16.50
C PHE A 50 -15.74 27.53 -15.94
N ALA A 51 -15.89 27.45 -14.61
CA ALA A 51 -16.85 26.56 -13.96
C ALA A 51 -18.30 26.92 -14.33
N ALA A 52 -18.67 28.21 -14.28
CA ALA A 52 -19.99 28.67 -14.70
C ALA A 52 -20.27 28.35 -16.18
N ALA A 53 -19.31 28.62 -17.06
CA ALA A 53 -19.43 28.29 -18.48
C ALA A 53 -19.54 26.78 -18.75
N TRP A 54 -18.88 25.95 -17.93
CA TRP A 54 -18.98 24.50 -17.98
C TRP A 54 -20.37 24.00 -17.60
N ASP A 55 -20.92 24.51 -16.51
CA ASP A 55 -22.24 24.11 -16.02
C ASP A 55 -23.34 24.57 -17.00
N ALA A 56 -23.21 25.78 -17.57
CA ALA A 56 -24.06 26.23 -18.67
C ALA A 56 -23.94 25.34 -19.92
N ALA A 57 -22.73 24.91 -20.28
CA ALA A 57 -22.51 23.99 -21.40
C ALA A 57 -23.19 22.63 -21.18
N LEU A 58 -23.16 22.09 -19.96
CA LEU A 58 -23.86 20.86 -19.61
C LEU A 58 -25.38 21.04 -19.64
N ALA A 59 -25.90 22.17 -19.17
CA ALA A 59 -27.33 22.47 -19.22
C ALA A 59 -27.85 22.51 -20.67
N VAL A 60 -27.14 23.19 -21.57
CA VAL A 60 -27.46 23.24 -23.00
C VAL A 60 -27.39 21.84 -23.62
N ALA A 61 -26.35 21.06 -23.34
CA ALA A 61 -26.23 19.69 -23.84
C ALA A 61 -27.40 18.82 -23.38
N HIS A 62 -27.77 18.89 -22.10
CA HIS A 62 -28.90 18.12 -21.57
C HIS A 62 -30.23 18.54 -22.19
N ALA A 63 -30.44 19.83 -22.46
CA ALA A 63 -31.64 20.32 -23.14
C ALA A 63 -31.73 19.78 -24.58
N ALA A 64 -30.66 19.95 -25.36
CA ALA A 64 -30.61 19.48 -26.74
C ALA A 64 -30.79 17.96 -26.86
N LEU A 65 -30.17 17.18 -25.97
CA LEU A 65 -30.29 15.72 -25.96
C LEU A 65 -31.66 15.24 -25.47
N ARG A 66 -32.39 16.03 -24.66
CA ARG A 66 -33.77 15.73 -24.26
C ARG A 66 -34.78 16.02 -25.38
N GLU A 67 -34.55 17.06 -26.17
CA GLU A 67 -35.39 17.38 -27.32
C GLU A 67 -35.30 16.29 -28.40
N GLY A 68 -34.12 15.71 -28.61
CA GLY A 68 -33.94 14.57 -29.50
C GLY A 68 -34.49 13.23 -28.99
N ASP A 69 -34.90 13.15 -27.72
CA ASP A 69 -35.44 11.94 -27.04
C ASP A 69 -36.98 12.02 -26.88
N ARG A 70 -37.65 13.04 -27.46
CA ARG A 70 -39.12 13.11 -27.44
C ARG A 70 -39.68 12.05 -28.39
N PRO A 71 -40.61 11.18 -27.93
CA PRO A 71 -41.37 10.33 -28.84
C PRO A 71 -42.13 11.22 -29.82
N GLN A 72 -42.03 10.89 -31.10
CA GLN A 72 -42.71 11.58 -32.17
C GLN A 72 -44.19 11.20 -32.10
N ASP A 73 -44.93 11.86 -31.22
CA ASP A 73 -46.36 11.64 -31.06
C ASP A 73 -47.09 12.22 -32.28
N GLY A 74 -47.61 11.32 -33.12
CA GLY A 74 -48.73 11.61 -34.03
C GLY A 74 -48.42 11.63 -35.53
N GLN A 75 -48.20 10.47 -36.15
CA GLN A 75 -48.88 10.05 -37.38
C GLN A 75 -48.65 8.56 -37.65
N GLY A 76 -49.74 7.81 -37.79
CA GLY A 76 -49.70 6.36 -37.97
C GLY A 76 -49.03 5.93 -39.27
N GLY A 77 -48.22 4.87 -39.19
CA GLY A 77 -47.66 4.22 -40.37
C GLY A 77 -46.49 3.28 -40.08
N ALA A 78 -46.80 1.99 -39.99
CA ALA A 78 -45.93 0.82 -40.21
C ALA A 78 -44.96 0.37 -39.09
N PRO A 79 -44.86 -0.97 -38.86
CA PRO A 79 -43.98 -1.55 -37.85
C PRO A 79 -42.51 -1.31 -38.19
N HIS A 80 -41.70 -1.08 -37.15
CA HIS A 80 -40.25 -0.94 -37.21
C HIS A 80 -39.59 -1.85 -38.25
N ALA A 81 -39.28 -1.26 -39.41
CA ALA A 81 -38.30 -1.80 -40.31
C ALA A 81 -36.98 -1.88 -39.53
N LYS A 82 -36.52 -3.11 -39.29
CA LYS A 82 -35.18 -3.42 -38.81
C LYS A 82 -34.21 -2.71 -39.75
N HIS A 83 -33.65 -1.57 -39.33
CA HIS A 83 -32.52 -0.98 -40.04
C HIS A 83 -31.41 -2.04 -40.12
N PRO A 84 -30.89 -2.33 -41.32
CA PRO A 84 -29.90 -3.37 -41.50
C PRO A 84 -28.67 -3.01 -40.68
N ALA A 85 -28.19 -3.98 -39.90
CA ALA A 85 -26.97 -3.89 -39.14
C ALA A 85 -25.89 -3.17 -39.96
N SER A 86 -25.48 -1.99 -39.50
CA SER A 86 -24.25 -1.34 -39.93
C SER A 86 -23.15 -2.39 -39.93
N ARG A 87 -22.68 -2.73 -41.13
CA ARG A 87 -21.65 -3.75 -41.40
C ARG A 87 -20.25 -3.30 -41.00
N THR A 88 -20.13 -2.17 -40.32
CA THR A 88 -18.89 -1.65 -39.78
C THR A 88 -19.08 -1.63 -38.28
N GLY A 89 -18.25 -2.38 -37.53
CA GLY A 89 -18.34 -2.53 -36.07
C GLY A 89 -18.07 -1.25 -35.26
N GLU A 90 -18.40 -0.09 -35.81
CA GLU A 90 -18.41 1.17 -35.11
C GLU A 90 -19.67 1.24 -34.24
N PRO A 91 -19.51 1.38 -32.93
CA PRO A 91 -20.64 1.47 -32.04
C PRO A 91 -21.39 2.79 -32.25
N GLU A 92 -22.62 2.71 -32.76
CA GLU A 92 -23.48 3.87 -32.92
C GLU A 92 -23.67 4.57 -31.56
N PRO A 93 -23.46 5.91 -31.51
CA PRO A 93 -23.64 6.66 -30.29
C PRO A 93 -25.14 6.68 -29.92
N HIS A 94 -25.48 6.24 -28.71
CA HIS A 94 -26.84 6.26 -28.18
C HIS A 94 -26.95 7.20 -26.98
N LEU A 95 -28.16 7.70 -26.74
CA LEU A 95 -28.49 8.52 -25.58
C LEU A 95 -28.61 7.62 -24.35
N HIS A 96 -27.87 7.93 -23.29
CA HIS A 96 -27.90 7.21 -22.02
C HIS A 96 -28.34 8.14 -20.89
N ARG A 97 -29.47 7.83 -20.25
CA ARG A 97 -29.92 8.51 -19.02
C ARG A 97 -29.20 7.94 -17.80
N THR A 98 -28.53 8.79 -17.03
CA THR A 98 -27.93 8.37 -15.75
C THR A 98 -29.00 8.32 -14.65
N PRO A 99 -28.79 7.57 -13.55
CA PRO A 99 -29.73 7.50 -12.42
C PRO A 99 -30.11 8.87 -11.83
N GLY A 100 -29.25 9.88 -12.00
CA GLY A 100 -29.50 11.28 -11.62
C GLY A 100 -30.21 12.13 -12.68
N GLY A 101 -30.87 11.53 -13.68
CA GLY A 101 -31.68 12.23 -14.68
C GLY A 101 -30.90 13.03 -15.74
N ARG A 102 -29.56 12.88 -15.80
CA ARG A 102 -28.70 13.53 -16.81
C ARG A 102 -28.60 12.66 -18.04
N VAL A 103 -28.85 13.24 -19.22
CA VAL A 103 -28.73 12.57 -20.53
C VAL A 103 -27.31 12.75 -21.05
N GLN A 104 -26.64 11.66 -21.42
CA GLN A 104 -25.29 11.69 -21.96
C GLN A 104 -25.23 10.93 -23.27
N LEU A 105 -24.54 11.49 -24.28
CA LEU A 105 -24.18 10.72 -25.45
C LEU A 105 -23.07 9.73 -25.06
N ARG A 106 -23.36 8.43 -25.19
CA ARG A 106 -22.38 7.37 -24.98
C ARG A 106 -22.22 6.63 -26.29
N ARG A 107 -20.98 6.41 -26.71
CA ARG A 107 -20.70 5.28 -27.60
C ARG A 107 -21.18 4.05 -26.85
N SER A 108 -22.02 3.25 -27.48
CA SER A 108 -22.25 1.87 -27.07
C SER A 108 -20.90 1.18 -27.11
N GLY A 109 -20.09 1.28 -26.04
CA GLY A 109 -19.09 0.27 -25.80
C GLY A 109 -19.90 -1.00 -25.68
N ALA A 110 -20.14 -1.70 -26.81
CA ALA A 110 -20.81 -2.97 -26.87
C ALA A 110 -20.03 -3.76 -25.84
N ARG A 111 -20.67 -3.97 -24.68
CA ARG A 111 -20.03 -4.53 -23.50
C ARG A 111 -19.51 -5.86 -24.01
N ARG A 112 -18.21 -5.92 -24.32
CA ARG A 112 -17.67 -6.89 -25.27
C ARG A 112 -18.06 -8.23 -24.67
N ARG A 113 -19.03 -8.91 -25.30
CA ARG A 113 -19.57 -10.13 -24.70
C ARG A 113 -18.41 -11.11 -24.70
N LEU A 114 -18.23 -11.80 -23.58
CA LEU A 114 -17.17 -12.78 -23.50
C LEU A 114 -17.46 -13.85 -24.55
N THR A 115 -16.62 -13.94 -25.57
CA THR A 115 -16.78 -14.91 -26.65
C THR A 115 -16.19 -16.24 -26.22
N ARG A 116 -16.66 -17.35 -26.80
CA ARG A 116 -16.07 -18.68 -26.55
C ARG A 116 -14.58 -18.71 -26.89
N ALA A 117 -14.15 -18.01 -27.94
CA ALA A 117 -12.74 -17.88 -28.28
C ALA A 117 -11.93 -17.20 -27.16
N ALA A 118 -12.48 -16.16 -26.52
CA ALA A 118 -11.83 -15.49 -25.41
C ALA A 118 -11.78 -16.36 -24.14
N GLU A 119 -12.83 -17.16 -23.89
CA GLU A 119 -12.82 -18.16 -22.82
C GLU A 119 -11.72 -19.20 -23.02
N GLN A 120 -11.59 -19.74 -24.23
CA GLN A 120 -10.57 -20.73 -24.56
C GLN A 120 -9.15 -20.14 -24.49
N ALA A 121 -8.94 -18.94 -25.04
CA ALA A 121 -7.66 -18.25 -24.93
C ALA A 121 -7.27 -17.99 -23.47
N PHE A 122 -8.24 -17.61 -22.64
CA PHE A 122 -8.04 -17.42 -21.21
C PHE A 122 -7.68 -18.73 -20.50
N LEU A 123 -8.43 -19.81 -20.72
CA LEU A 123 -8.17 -21.11 -20.08
C LEU A 123 -6.83 -21.69 -20.51
N ALA A 124 -6.45 -21.58 -21.77
CA ALA A 124 -5.15 -22.00 -22.28
C ALA A 124 -4.00 -21.22 -21.62
N ALA A 125 -4.11 -19.89 -21.54
CA ALA A 125 -3.11 -19.05 -20.87
C ALA A 125 -3.06 -19.31 -19.36
N LEU A 126 -4.20 -19.59 -18.74
CA LEU A 126 -4.29 -19.91 -17.31
C LEU A 126 -3.62 -21.24 -17.00
N GLY A 127 -3.86 -22.25 -17.83
CA GLY A 127 -3.19 -23.54 -17.78
C GLY A 127 -1.68 -23.49 -18.02
N ALA A 128 -1.18 -22.43 -18.66
CA ALA A 128 0.24 -22.24 -18.86
C ALA A 128 0.93 -21.45 -17.74
N THR A 129 0.22 -20.55 -17.05
CA THR A 129 0.85 -19.53 -16.20
C THR A 129 0.35 -19.48 -14.76
N ALA A 130 -0.79 -20.12 -14.47
CA ALA A 130 -1.55 -19.97 -13.23
C ALA A 130 -1.85 -18.51 -12.81
N ASN A 131 -1.66 -17.53 -13.70
CA ASN A 131 -1.81 -16.11 -13.39
C ASN A 131 -3.07 -15.55 -14.07
N VAL A 132 -4.14 -15.38 -13.28
CA VAL A 132 -5.45 -14.92 -13.77
C VAL A 132 -5.38 -13.55 -14.42
N ARG A 133 -4.59 -12.60 -13.90
CA ARG A 133 -4.52 -11.24 -14.45
C ARG A 133 -3.83 -11.23 -15.80
N LEU A 134 -2.73 -11.97 -15.92
CA LEU A 134 -1.98 -12.11 -17.17
C LEU A 134 -2.80 -12.88 -18.21
N SER A 135 -3.46 -13.96 -17.81
CA SER A 135 -4.32 -14.76 -18.69
C SER A 135 -5.51 -13.95 -19.22
N ALA A 136 -6.11 -13.12 -18.37
CA ALA A 136 -7.20 -12.24 -18.79
C ALA A 136 -6.73 -11.16 -19.78
N ALA A 137 -5.53 -10.61 -19.57
CA ALA A 137 -4.91 -9.68 -20.49
C ALA A 137 -4.63 -10.33 -21.85
N ALA A 138 -4.12 -11.58 -21.87
CA ALA A 138 -3.90 -12.35 -23.09
C ALA A 138 -5.20 -12.58 -23.88
N ALA A 139 -6.32 -12.79 -23.18
CA ALA A 139 -7.64 -12.90 -23.81
C ALA A 139 -8.26 -11.54 -24.20
N GLY A 140 -7.68 -10.41 -23.80
CA GLY A 140 -8.17 -9.06 -24.11
C GLY A 140 -9.36 -8.59 -23.27
N PHE A 141 -9.54 -9.16 -22.07
CA PHE A 141 -10.63 -8.81 -21.15
C PHE A 141 -10.12 -8.49 -19.74
N SER A 142 -10.97 -7.87 -18.92
CA SER A 142 -10.65 -7.72 -17.50
C SER A 142 -10.82 -9.05 -16.76
N HIS A 143 -9.95 -9.33 -15.79
CA HIS A 143 -10.07 -10.52 -14.94
C HIS A 143 -11.44 -10.65 -14.25
N GLY A 144 -12.06 -9.51 -13.90
CA GLY A 144 -13.40 -9.48 -13.32
C GLY A 144 -14.48 -10.06 -14.23
N ALA A 145 -14.32 -9.98 -15.56
CA ALA A 145 -15.26 -10.57 -16.52
C ALA A 145 -15.26 -12.11 -16.44
N PHE A 146 -14.09 -12.74 -16.28
CA PHE A 146 -13.97 -14.19 -16.14
C PHE A 146 -14.50 -14.69 -14.79
N TYR A 147 -14.29 -13.95 -13.70
CA TYR A 147 -14.93 -14.29 -12.42
C TYR A 147 -16.45 -14.16 -12.48
N ALA A 148 -16.97 -13.13 -13.13
CA ALA A 148 -18.41 -13.00 -13.37
C ALA A 148 -18.93 -14.16 -14.22
N ARG A 149 -18.16 -14.61 -15.22
CA ARG A 149 -18.49 -15.78 -16.04
C ARG A 149 -18.51 -17.07 -15.22
N ALA A 150 -17.49 -17.31 -14.39
CA ALA A 150 -17.42 -18.49 -13.52
C ALA A 150 -18.57 -18.54 -12.50
N ARG A 151 -19.01 -17.41 -11.96
CA ARG A 151 -20.20 -17.36 -11.10
C ARG A 151 -21.50 -17.69 -11.84
N ALA A 152 -21.58 -17.35 -13.13
CA ALA A 152 -22.78 -17.55 -13.93
C ALA A 152 -22.84 -18.93 -14.62
N ASP A 153 -21.69 -19.58 -14.85
CA ASP A 153 -21.57 -20.83 -15.59
C ASP A 153 -20.68 -21.81 -14.82
N ALA A 154 -21.32 -22.81 -14.19
CA ALA A 154 -20.63 -23.83 -13.40
C ALA A 154 -19.69 -24.70 -14.26
N GLY A 155 -19.97 -24.87 -15.55
CA GLY A 155 -19.09 -25.60 -16.47
C GLY A 155 -17.79 -24.84 -16.65
N PHE A 156 -17.87 -23.54 -16.95
CA PHE A 156 -16.69 -22.68 -17.04
C PHE A 156 -15.91 -22.62 -15.72
N ALA A 157 -16.60 -22.60 -14.57
CA ALA A 157 -15.95 -22.63 -13.26
C ALA A 157 -15.15 -23.93 -13.01
N ARG A 158 -15.63 -25.08 -13.51
CA ARG A 158 -14.87 -26.34 -13.46
C ARG A 158 -13.63 -26.26 -14.34
N GLU A 159 -13.77 -25.84 -15.60
CA GLU A 159 -12.65 -25.71 -16.53
C GLU A 159 -11.58 -24.73 -16.01
N MET A 160 -12.00 -23.62 -15.42
CA MET A 160 -11.08 -22.64 -14.82
C MET A 160 -10.30 -23.23 -13.64
N ARG A 161 -10.90 -24.12 -12.84
CA ARG A 161 -10.20 -24.84 -11.77
C ARG A 161 -9.21 -25.86 -12.32
N LEU A 162 -9.59 -26.63 -13.34
CA LEU A 162 -8.70 -27.58 -14.01
C LEU A 162 -7.51 -26.87 -14.64
N ALA A 163 -7.74 -25.75 -15.34
CA ALA A 163 -6.68 -24.93 -15.89
C ALA A 163 -5.75 -24.39 -14.79
N LEU A 164 -6.27 -23.95 -13.63
CA LEU A 164 -5.42 -23.54 -12.51
C LEU A 164 -4.55 -24.68 -11.99
N GLN A 165 -5.10 -25.88 -11.83
CA GLN A 165 -4.34 -27.04 -11.41
C GLN A 165 -3.20 -27.35 -12.40
N MET A 166 -3.51 -27.42 -13.70
CA MET A 166 -2.51 -27.63 -14.75
C MET A 166 -1.40 -26.56 -14.72
N GLY A 167 -1.78 -25.31 -14.46
CA GLY A 167 -0.83 -24.20 -14.32
C GLY A 167 0.09 -24.39 -13.11
N TYR A 168 -0.43 -24.86 -11.98
CA TYR A 168 0.38 -25.15 -10.80
C TYR A 168 1.34 -26.33 -11.04
N ASP A 169 0.86 -27.42 -11.63
CA ASP A 169 1.70 -28.59 -11.95
C ASP A 169 2.87 -28.18 -12.87
N ARG A 170 2.62 -27.29 -13.85
CA ARG A 170 3.66 -26.75 -14.73
C ARG A 170 4.64 -25.83 -14.02
N LEU A 171 4.16 -24.98 -13.11
CA LEU A 171 5.04 -24.10 -12.33
C LEU A 171 5.92 -24.92 -11.39
N GLU A 172 5.40 -25.98 -10.79
CA GLU A 172 6.17 -26.92 -9.98
C GLU A 172 7.26 -27.60 -10.82
N MET A 173 6.91 -28.12 -11.99
CA MET A 173 7.88 -28.68 -12.94
C MET A 173 8.96 -27.69 -13.36
N ALA A 174 8.57 -26.45 -13.70
CA ALA A 174 9.51 -25.40 -14.06
C ALA A 174 10.41 -25.00 -12.88
N LEU A 175 9.90 -25.03 -11.65
CA LEU A 175 10.69 -24.76 -10.44
C LEU A 175 11.71 -25.87 -10.19
N LEU A 176 11.33 -27.14 -10.34
CA LEU A 176 12.24 -28.28 -10.23
C LEU A 176 13.33 -28.25 -11.31
N GLU A 177 12.97 -27.87 -12.54
CA GLU A 177 13.92 -27.66 -13.63
C GLU A 177 14.87 -26.49 -13.30
N ALA A 178 14.34 -25.39 -12.78
CA ALA A 178 15.13 -24.23 -12.37
C ALA A 178 16.09 -24.52 -11.20
N MET A 179 15.85 -25.57 -10.40
CA MET A 179 16.78 -26.00 -9.34
C MET A 179 17.95 -26.88 -9.86
N GLN A 180 17.92 -27.31 -11.13
CA GLN A 180 19.01 -28.12 -11.68
C GLN A 180 20.31 -27.31 -11.77
N PRO A 181 21.49 -27.86 -11.47
CA PRO A 181 22.76 -27.13 -11.55
C PRO A 181 23.03 -26.49 -12.92
N GLY A 182 22.47 -27.07 -14.00
CA GLY A 182 22.59 -26.56 -15.36
C GLY A 182 21.56 -25.49 -15.78
N SER A 183 20.51 -25.23 -14.99
CA SER A 183 19.50 -24.20 -15.30
C SER A 183 20.05 -22.78 -15.10
N HIS A 184 21.10 -22.64 -14.31
CA HIS A 184 21.80 -21.37 -14.04
C HIS A 184 22.80 -20.98 -15.14
N ARG A 185 22.82 -21.70 -16.28
CA ARG A 185 23.74 -21.43 -17.39
C ARG A 185 23.61 -20.01 -17.96
N ASP A 186 22.42 -19.42 -17.87
CA ASP A 186 22.14 -18.05 -18.31
C ASP A 186 22.11 -17.04 -17.16
N ASP A 187 22.47 -17.45 -15.94
CA ASP A 187 22.51 -16.60 -14.75
C ASP A 187 23.80 -15.76 -14.71
N ALA A 188 24.15 -15.16 -15.86
CA ALA A 188 25.36 -14.36 -16.07
C ALA A 188 25.47 -13.18 -15.08
N TRP A 189 24.36 -12.77 -14.47
CA TRP A 189 24.35 -11.76 -13.42
C TRP A 189 24.96 -12.26 -12.09
N ARG A 190 24.94 -13.57 -11.81
CA ARG A 190 25.60 -14.15 -10.63
C ARG A 190 27.11 -14.29 -10.78
N HIS A 191 27.63 -14.27 -12.01
CA HIS A 191 29.07 -14.32 -12.30
C HIS A 191 29.59 -12.92 -12.59
N ASN A 192 29.31 -12.01 -11.67
CA ASN A 192 29.96 -10.71 -11.65
C ASN A 192 31.27 -10.87 -10.86
N ASP A 193 32.22 -11.61 -11.45
CA ASP A 193 33.57 -11.67 -10.89
C ASP A 193 34.06 -10.22 -10.83
N PRO A 194 34.30 -9.67 -9.62
CA PRO A 194 34.71 -8.29 -9.52
C PRO A 194 36.02 -8.15 -10.29
N PRO A 195 36.23 -7.04 -11.02
CA PRO A 195 37.50 -6.80 -11.68
C PRO A 195 38.62 -6.91 -10.63
N PRO A 196 39.81 -7.42 -11.01
CA PRO A 196 40.92 -7.57 -10.07
C PRO A 196 41.18 -6.23 -9.39
N ILE A 197 41.15 -6.24 -8.06
CA ILE A 197 41.37 -5.03 -7.26
C ILE A 197 42.79 -4.55 -7.56
N PRO A 198 42.98 -3.30 -8.02
CA PRO A 198 44.31 -2.76 -8.28
C PRO A 198 45.20 -2.85 -7.03
N PRO A 199 46.52 -3.06 -7.18
CA PRO A 199 47.42 -3.09 -6.04
C PRO A 199 47.36 -1.74 -5.31
N MET A 200 47.15 -1.80 -4.00
CA MET A 200 47.06 -0.62 -3.13
C MET A 200 47.91 -0.82 -1.88
N THR A 201 48.36 0.28 -1.29
CA THR A 201 49.11 0.22 -0.03
C THR A 201 48.18 -0.15 1.14
N ALA A 202 48.74 -0.66 2.23
CA ALA A 202 47.97 -0.98 3.45
C ALA A 202 47.19 0.25 3.98
N ALA A 203 47.76 1.46 3.85
CA ALA A 203 47.08 2.70 4.23
C ALA A 203 45.86 2.99 3.35
N GLN A 204 45.96 2.77 2.03
CA GLN A 204 44.83 2.91 1.11
C GLN A 204 43.73 1.88 1.40
N ALA A 205 44.11 0.64 1.70
CA ALA A 205 43.16 -0.41 2.07
C ALA A 205 42.40 -0.08 3.36
N LEU A 206 43.10 0.39 4.40
CA LEU A 206 42.48 0.82 5.65
C LEU A 206 41.55 2.02 5.47
N GLN A 207 41.94 2.98 4.61
CA GLN A 207 41.11 4.13 4.29
C GLN A 207 39.82 3.71 3.56
N LEU A 208 39.91 2.81 2.58
CA LEU A 208 38.73 2.28 1.89
C LEU A 208 37.82 1.49 2.83
N LEU A 209 38.38 0.68 3.73
CA LEU A 209 37.60 -0.06 4.72
C LEU A 209 36.86 0.88 5.67
N TYR A 210 37.52 1.95 6.12
CA TYR A 210 36.91 2.97 6.98
C TYR A 210 35.77 3.73 6.27
N LEU A 211 35.96 4.09 5.00
CA LEU A 211 34.91 4.72 4.18
C LEU A 211 33.73 3.76 3.95
N HIS A 212 34.01 2.50 3.64
CA HIS A 212 32.99 1.47 3.48
C HIS A 212 32.20 1.24 4.76
N GLN A 213 32.85 1.20 5.93
CA GLN A 213 32.15 1.05 7.22
C GLN A 213 31.16 2.20 7.46
N LYS A 214 31.52 3.43 7.07
CA LYS A 214 30.61 4.58 7.15
C LYS A 214 29.43 4.45 6.19
N GLU A 215 29.70 4.06 4.94
CA GLU A 215 28.66 3.87 3.93
C GLU A 215 27.69 2.74 4.30
N ALA A 216 28.22 1.58 4.68
CA ALA A 216 27.44 0.44 5.13
C ALA A 216 26.54 0.81 6.31
N ARG A 217 27.05 1.60 7.27
CA ARG A 217 26.25 2.13 8.38
C ARG A 217 25.12 3.03 7.89
N LEU A 218 25.38 3.93 6.93
CA LEU A 218 24.37 4.83 6.37
C LEU A 218 23.31 4.11 5.54
N LEU A 219 23.67 3.03 4.85
CA LEU A 219 22.75 2.19 4.08
C LEU A 219 21.93 1.27 4.98
N ALA A 220 22.54 0.74 6.05
CA ALA A 220 21.88 -0.12 7.01
C ALA A 220 20.91 0.61 7.95
N GLU A 221 20.99 1.94 8.06
CA GLU A 221 20.03 2.73 8.83
C GLU A 221 18.62 2.60 8.22
N PRO A 222 17.66 1.99 8.94
CA PRO A 222 16.29 1.89 8.47
C PRO A 222 15.70 3.27 8.16
N ALA A 223 14.92 3.37 7.10
CA ALA A 223 14.38 4.64 6.60
C ALA A 223 13.62 5.48 7.66
N HIS A 224 13.08 4.84 8.70
CA HIS A 224 12.38 5.49 9.80
C HIS A 224 13.32 6.16 10.83
N LEU A 225 14.59 5.78 10.92
CA LEU A 225 15.58 6.42 11.80
C LEU A 225 16.18 7.70 11.18
N ARG A 226 16.16 7.79 9.84
CA ARG A 226 16.74 8.92 9.11
C ARG A 226 15.99 10.22 9.39
N ARG A 227 16.74 11.33 9.46
CA ARG A 227 16.18 12.68 9.60
C ARG A 227 15.44 13.07 8.32
N ARG A 228 14.23 13.62 8.45
CA ARG A 228 13.42 14.05 7.31
C ARG A 228 13.91 15.41 6.81
N ARG A 229 13.73 15.67 5.51
CA ARG A 229 14.12 16.96 4.91
C ARG A 229 13.31 18.10 5.54
N GLY A 230 14.00 19.06 6.16
CA GLY A 230 13.40 20.22 6.84
C GLY A 230 13.01 19.98 8.31
N GLU A 231 13.22 18.79 8.85
CA GLU A 231 13.01 18.49 10.28
C GLU A 231 14.10 19.18 11.12
N SER A 232 13.75 19.87 12.21
CA SER A 232 14.76 20.40 13.15
C SER A 232 15.40 19.25 13.94
N ALA A 233 16.56 19.50 14.54
CA ALA A 233 17.26 18.47 15.33
C ALA A 233 16.43 18.00 16.53
N ASP A 234 15.76 18.93 17.22
CA ASP A 234 14.91 18.61 18.37
C ASP A 234 13.70 17.76 17.98
N VAL A 235 13.04 18.08 16.88
CA VAL A 235 11.89 17.27 16.40
C VAL A 235 12.34 15.86 16.04
N HIS A 236 13.53 15.70 15.47
CA HIS A 236 14.11 14.40 15.17
C HIS A 236 14.40 13.59 16.43
N SER A 237 15.00 14.21 17.46
CA SER A 237 15.31 13.53 18.73
C SER A 237 14.04 13.13 19.48
N PHE A 238 13.04 14.01 19.57
CA PHE A 238 11.73 13.69 20.18
C PHE A 238 11.06 12.51 19.48
N ARG A 239 11.07 12.49 18.14
CA ARG A 239 10.50 11.39 17.37
C ARG A 239 11.21 10.06 17.63
N LEU A 240 12.54 10.07 17.73
CA LEU A 240 13.31 8.87 18.05
C LEU A 240 13.04 8.38 19.48
N ALA A 241 12.95 9.29 20.46
CA ALA A 241 12.63 8.96 21.83
C ALA A 241 11.24 8.30 21.93
N ALA A 242 10.21 8.90 21.32
CA ALA A 242 8.86 8.34 21.29
C ALA A 242 8.81 6.95 20.61
N MET A 243 9.61 6.75 19.55
CA MET A 243 9.72 5.44 18.89
C MET A 243 10.39 4.40 19.81
N TYR A 244 11.42 4.80 20.56
CA TYR A 244 12.11 3.93 21.50
C TYR A 244 11.19 3.52 22.66
N GLU A 245 10.49 4.49 23.26
CA GLU A 245 9.49 4.23 24.30
C GLU A 245 8.38 3.29 23.82
N SER A 246 7.87 3.48 22.59
CA SER A 246 6.90 2.57 21.98
C SER A 246 7.46 1.16 21.77
N ASN A 247 8.74 1.04 21.40
CA ASN A 247 9.39 -0.27 21.29
C ASN A 247 9.53 -0.95 22.65
N GLU A 248 9.94 -0.21 23.69
CA GLU A 248 10.01 -0.75 25.05
C GLU A 248 8.65 -1.21 25.55
N ALA A 249 7.60 -0.42 25.33
CA ALA A 249 6.23 -0.79 25.71
C ALA A 249 5.82 -2.11 25.05
N ARG A 250 6.04 -2.24 23.73
CA ARG A 250 5.76 -3.50 23.01
C ARG A 250 6.59 -4.68 23.51
N GLN A 251 7.84 -4.45 23.90
CA GLN A 251 8.68 -5.51 24.47
C GLN A 251 8.21 -5.93 25.86
N ARG A 252 7.75 -4.99 26.70
CA ARG A 252 7.15 -5.27 28.00
C ARG A 252 5.85 -6.05 27.84
N GLU A 253 4.95 -5.61 26.96
CA GLU A 253 3.72 -6.33 26.63
C GLU A 253 4.02 -7.74 26.10
N ALA A 254 4.98 -7.88 25.19
CA ALA A 254 5.38 -9.18 24.67
C ALA A 254 5.93 -10.10 25.76
N PHE A 255 6.72 -9.54 26.69
CA PHE A 255 7.21 -10.26 27.86
C PHE A 255 6.06 -10.67 28.78
N GLU A 256 5.11 -9.78 29.07
CA GLU A 256 3.92 -10.06 29.89
C GLU A 256 3.04 -11.15 29.27
N ILE A 257 2.82 -11.12 27.95
CA ILE A 257 2.10 -12.16 27.20
C ILE A 257 2.85 -13.50 27.28
N ALA A 258 4.17 -13.49 27.10
CA ALA A 258 4.99 -14.69 27.19
C ALA A 258 4.96 -15.28 28.62
N GLU A 259 5.03 -14.44 29.65
CA GLU A 259 4.90 -14.83 31.06
C GLU A 259 3.50 -15.39 31.36
N ALA A 260 2.44 -14.75 30.87
CA ALA A 260 1.07 -15.23 31.04
C ALA A 260 0.87 -16.60 30.37
N ALA A 261 1.38 -16.77 29.14
CA ALA A 261 1.37 -18.04 28.43
C ALA A 261 2.18 -19.12 29.16
N ARG A 262 3.31 -18.74 29.77
CA ARG A 262 4.10 -19.65 30.62
C ARG A 262 3.31 -20.11 31.83
N ARG A 263 2.71 -19.17 32.58
CA ARG A 263 1.88 -19.47 33.75
C ARG A 263 0.72 -20.40 33.42
N ALA A 264 0.08 -20.19 32.27
CA ALA A 264 -1.01 -21.06 31.80
C ALA A 264 -0.56 -22.51 31.52
N ARG A 265 0.72 -22.72 31.15
CA ARG A 265 1.31 -24.08 31.01
C ARG A 265 1.75 -24.70 32.33
N GLY A 266 1.65 -23.99 33.46
CA GLY A 266 2.08 -24.47 34.77
C GLY A 266 3.61 -24.50 34.96
N GLU A 267 4.36 -23.80 34.09
CA GLU A 267 5.82 -23.73 34.18
C GLU A 267 6.25 -22.75 35.31
N PRO A 268 7.12 -23.19 36.24
CA PRO A 268 7.58 -22.35 37.36
C PRO A 268 8.39 -21.14 36.89
N TRP A 269 8.46 -20.10 37.72
CA TRP A 269 9.19 -18.87 37.37
C TRP A 269 10.71 -19.11 37.41
N LEU A 270 11.40 -18.94 36.29
CA LEU A 270 12.86 -19.18 36.20
C LEU A 270 13.70 -18.23 37.07
N PHE A 271 13.16 -17.08 37.50
CA PHE A 271 13.90 -16.05 38.25
C PHE A 271 13.11 -15.47 39.43
N GLY A 272 12.48 -16.35 40.22
CA GLY A 272 11.75 -15.97 41.43
C GLY A 272 12.50 -16.10 42.74
N PRO A 273 12.14 -15.31 43.77
CA PRO A 273 12.74 -15.44 45.10
C PRO A 273 12.54 -16.85 45.70
N GLU A 274 11.52 -17.58 45.26
CA GLU A 274 11.25 -18.96 45.68
C GLU A 274 12.10 -20.03 44.96
N HIS A 275 12.79 -19.67 43.87
CA HIS A 275 13.65 -20.57 43.08
C HIS A 275 15.09 -20.10 42.93
N LEU A 276 15.46 -19.01 43.61
CA LEU A 276 16.87 -18.78 43.90
C LEU A 276 17.32 -19.96 44.77
N PRO A 277 18.34 -20.74 44.39
CA PRO A 277 19.02 -21.57 45.39
C PRO A 277 19.34 -20.63 46.55
N GLU A 278 19.13 -21.09 47.80
CA GLU A 278 19.51 -20.38 49.02
C GLU A 278 20.72 -19.52 48.71
N ARG A 279 20.58 -18.17 48.82
CA ARG A 279 21.55 -17.15 48.37
C ARG A 279 22.90 -17.82 48.12
N PRO A 280 23.36 -17.99 46.86
CA PRO A 280 24.56 -18.76 46.58
C PRO A 280 25.61 -18.29 47.57
N ALA A 281 26.05 -19.18 48.45
CA ALA A 281 26.94 -18.83 49.54
C ALA A 281 28.16 -18.21 48.88
N LEU A 282 28.19 -16.88 48.87
CA LEU A 282 29.29 -16.16 48.25
C LEU A 282 30.52 -16.66 49.00
N PRO A 283 31.55 -17.16 48.29
CA PRO A 283 32.75 -17.62 48.96
C PRO A 283 33.22 -16.50 49.87
N ASP A 284 33.63 -16.86 51.09
CA ASP A 284 34.12 -15.90 52.06
C ASP A 284 35.12 -14.97 51.35
N LEU A 285 34.89 -13.65 51.45
CA LEU A 285 35.70 -12.65 50.76
C LEU A 285 37.18 -12.74 51.17
N ALA A 286 37.49 -13.39 52.30
CA ALA A 286 38.85 -13.74 52.69
C ALA A 286 39.54 -14.74 51.74
N GLN A 287 38.79 -15.53 50.96
CA GLN A 287 39.29 -16.53 50.02
C GLN A 287 39.60 -15.96 48.64
N VAL A 288 39.10 -14.76 48.31
CA VAL A 288 39.44 -14.05 47.05
C VAL A 288 40.80 -13.37 47.22
N THR A 289 41.88 -14.16 47.21
CA THR A 289 43.24 -13.64 47.12
C THR A 289 43.58 -13.36 45.66
N GLY A 290 44.08 -12.16 45.34
CA GLY A 290 44.53 -11.81 43.98
C GLY A 290 43.83 -10.63 43.32
N TRP A 291 42.76 -10.09 43.91
CA TRP A 291 42.40 -8.70 43.64
C TRP A 291 43.44 -7.81 44.30
N SER A 292 44.36 -7.33 43.46
CA SER A 292 45.32 -6.32 43.84
C SER A 292 44.56 -5.18 44.52
N LYS A 293 44.95 -4.87 45.76
CA LYS A 293 44.69 -3.56 46.34
C LYS A 293 45.23 -2.56 45.32
N ALA A 294 44.35 -1.97 44.51
CA ALA A 294 44.70 -0.81 43.73
C ALA A 294 45.24 0.18 44.75
N LYS A 295 46.54 0.46 44.68
CA LYS A 295 47.18 1.48 45.51
C LYS A 295 46.31 2.71 45.37
N ALA A 296 45.70 3.14 46.47
CA ALA A 296 45.07 4.44 46.54
C ALA A 296 46.10 5.43 46.01
N ARG A 297 45.83 6.04 44.85
CA ARG A 297 46.64 7.15 44.38
C ARG A 297 46.61 8.20 45.50
N PRO A 298 47.76 8.76 45.91
CA PRO A 298 47.77 9.82 46.90
C PRO A 298 46.91 10.96 46.37
N HIS A 299 45.83 11.28 47.08
CA HIS A 299 45.07 12.50 46.85
C HIS A 299 46.03 13.68 47.01
N PRO A 300 46.15 14.60 46.03
CA PRO A 300 46.87 15.84 46.26
C PRO A 300 46.17 16.61 47.38
N ALA A 301 46.99 17.09 48.32
CA ALA A 301 46.58 17.76 49.54
C ALA A 301 45.47 18.80 49.30
N SER A 302 44.38 18.65 50.05
CA SER A 302 43.37 19.69 50.21
C SER A 302 43.94 20.72 51.19
N PRO A 303 44.13 22.00 50.80
CA PRO A 303 44.49 23.04 51.75
C PRO A 303 43.32 23.34 52.67
N ALA A 304 43.67 23.47 53.94
CA ALA A 304 42.80 23.65 55.08
C ALA A 304 41.87 24.87 54.99
N GLY A 305 40.70 24.73 55.63
CA GLY A 305 39.99 25.82 56.30
C GLY A 305 38.83 26.43 55.51
N ARG A 306 37.59 26.05 55.86
CA ARG A 306 36.79 26.76 56.87
C ARG A 306 35.44 26.08 57.09
N GLU A 307 35.02 26.18 58.34
CA GLU A 307 33.83 25.65 59.00
C GLU A 307 32.45 26.12 58.47
N PRO A 308 31.36 25.49 58.94
CA PRO A 308 30.06 25.41 58.28
C PRO A 308 29.04 26.42 58.82
N ALA A 309 27.98 26.69 58.05
CA ALA A 309 26.76 27.30 58.58
C ALA A 309 25.49 26.87 57.85
N ARG A 310 24.64 26.18 58.63
CA ARG A 310 23.18 26.37 58.80
C ARG A 310 22.20 25.73 57.79
N ALA A 311 21.59 24.65 58.28
CA ALA A 311 20.15 24.47 58.56
C ALA A 311 19.08 24.81 57.48
N ARG A 312 18.31 23.76 57.12
CA ARG A 312 16.82 23.58 56.97
C ARG A 312 15.90 24.82 57.01
N PRO A 313 14.63 24.82 56.49
CA PRO A 313 13.68 23.67 56.34
C PRO A 313 12.92 23.63 54.98
N ALA A 314 12.32 22.52 54.53
CA ALA A 314 10.99 21.94 54.79
C ALA A 314 9.76 22.84 54.48
N GLY A 315 8.92 22.37 53.55
CA GLY A 315 7.55 22.81 53.20
C GLY A 315 7.12 22.05 51.93
N GLY A 316 6.14 21.15 51.96
CA GLY A 316 4.69 21.43 51.87
C GLY A 316 4.29 21.42 50.38
N THR A 317 3.24 20.79 49.86
CA THR A 317 2.00 20.20 50.38
C THR A 317 1.39 19.37 49.24
N ALA A 318 0.56 18.38 49.61
CA ALA A 318 -0.30 17.64 48.71
C ALA A 318 -1.54 18.45 48.29
N ASP A 319 -2.08 18.16 47.11
CA ASP A 319 -3.47 18.41 46.69
C ASP A 319 -3.74 17.41 45.52
N SER A 320 -4.47 16.32 45.72
CA SER A 320 -5.93 16.15 45.76
C SER A 320 -6.60 16.20 44.37
N SER A 321 -7.34 15.11 44.06
CA SER A 321 -8.48 15.00 43.12
C SER A 321 -8.13 15.10 41.61
N ASP A 322 -8.64 14.28 40.69
CA ASP A 322 -9.98 13.74 40.60
C ASP A 322 -10.08 12.40 39.85
N ASP A 323 -11.14 11.72 40.28
CA ASP A 323 -11.76 10.49 39.84
C ASP A 323 -12.42 10.64 38.46
N ALA A 324 -12.16 9.72 37.53
CA ALA A 324 -13.02 9.48 36.38
C ALA A 324 -12.81 8.04 35.88
N GLY A 325 -13.64 7.14 36.39
CA GLY A 325 -13.73 5.76 35.94
C GLY A 325 -14.24 5.65 34.49
N PHE A 326 -13.67 4.69 33.77
CA PHE A 326 -14.36 4.03 32.65
C PHE A 326 -13.94 2.56 32.64
N GLY A 327 -14.92 1.68 32.84
CA GLY A 327 -14.72 0.23 32.88
C GLY A 327 -14.38 -0.39 31.52
N PRO A 328 -13.93 -1.66 31.51
CA PRO A 328 -13.38 -2.32 30.34
C PRO A 328 -14.47 -2.86 29.40
N ALA A 329 -14.41 -2.47 28.12
CA ALA A 329 -15.15 -3.14 27.06
C ALA A 329 -14.35 -4.36 26.56
N SER A 330 -14.96 -5.51 26.80
CA SER A 330 -14.64 -6.81 26.22
C SER A 330 -14.58 -6.80 24.69
N GLY A 331 -13.67 -7.60 24.13
CA GLY A 331 -13.89 -8.38 22.92
C GLY A 331 -13.74 -7.65 21.59
N ALA A 332 -12.57 -7.78 20.98
CA ALA A 332 -12.46 -7.70 19.53
C ALA A 332 -11.37 -8.65 19.03
N ASP A 333 -11.83 -9.61 18.24
CA ASP A 333 -11.07 -10.61 17.52
C ASP A 333 -9.88 -10.05 16.75
N HIS A 334 -8.77 -10.78 16.81
CA HIS A 334 -7.68 -10.64 15.84
C HIS A 334 -8.18 -11.03 14.44
N PRO A 335 -8.09 -10.15 13.42
CA PRO A 335 -8.30 -10.59 12.06
C PRO A 335 -7.08 -11.38 11.59
N HIS A 336 -7.30 -12.68 11.37
CA HIS A 336 -6.41 -13.51 10.57
C HIS A 336 -6.13 -12.84 9.22
N VAL A 337 -4.85 -12.71 8.91
CA VAL A 337 -4.33 -12.24 7.62
C VAL A 337 -4.81 -13.20 6.52
N ALA A 338 -5.69 -12.70 5.66
CA ALA A 338 -6.11 -13.40 4.46
C ALA A 338 -4.98 -13.39 3.41
N LEU A 339 -4.29 -14.52 3.26
CA LEU A 339 -3.49 -14.80 2.08
C LEU A 339 -4.40 -15.40 1.00
N PHE A 340 -4.56 -14.63 -0.08
CA PHE A 340 -4.97 -15.04 -1.42
C PHE A 340 -6.25 -15.91 -1.59
N GLY A 341 -7.24 -15.31 -2.27
CA GLY A 341 -8.33 -16.04 -2.92
C GLY A 341 -9.53 -16.30 -2.01
N GLY A 342 -10.36 -15.28 -1.82
CA GLY A 342 -11.61 -15.37 -1.04
C GLY A 342 -12.63 -16.34 -1.64
N TRP A 343 -12.51 -17.60 -1.26
CA TRP A 343 -13.56 -18.61 -1.30
C TRP A 343 -13.63 -19.25 0.09
N ARG A 344 -14.78 -19.13 0.77
CA ARG A 344 -15.02 -19.90 1.99
C ARG A 344 -15.46 -21.29 1.54
N LEU A 345 -14.90 -22.34 2.15
CA LEU A 345 -15.27 -23.74 1.90
C LEU A 345 -16.77 -24.02 2.11
N LYS A 346 -17.50 -23.13 2.80
CA LYS A 346 -18.94 -23.22 3.07
C LYS A 346 -19.83 -22.82 1.90
N ASP A 347 -19.29 -22.22 0.84
CA ASP A 347 -20.06 -21.81 -0.36
C ASP A 347 -20.20 -22.95 -1.39
N LEU A 348 -19.83 -24.20 -1.02
CA LEU A 348 -19.73 -25.37 -1.91
C LEU A 348 -20.84 -26.42 -1.73
N GLU A 349 -21.85 -26.15 -0.91
CA GLU A 349 -23.03 -27.01 -0.78
C GLU A 349 -24.29 -26.23 -1.17
N ARG A 350 -24.58 -26.14 -2.48
CA ARG A 350 -25.93 -25.91 -3.04
C ARG A 350 -25.96 -26.06 -4.56
#